data_AF-A0A7C8FU08-F1
#
_entry.id   AF-A0A7C8FU08-F1
#
_cell.length_a   1.000
_cell.length_b   1.000
_cell.length_c   1.000
_cell.angle_alpha   90.00
_cell.angle_beta   90.00
_cell.angle_gamma   90.00
#
_symmetry.space_group_name_H-M   'P 1'
#
loop_
_entity.id
_entity.type
_entity.pdbx_description
1 polymer ?
#
loop_
_entity_poly.entity_id
_entity_poly.type
_entity_poly.pdbx_seq_one_letter_code
_entity_poly.pdbx_strand_id
1 'polypeptide(L)'
;MRRSCARERPRAETRSDMTHPVEDASMATLLEQRYGRTPRRLSRRAWAWLGTILVVIATVAVVVFAVRQPSSAVSAKTATSAVDAQGDAVVRFTLNTSPGIAVRCALDARGEGQAQVGWKYVDVPASDEPTRTITETVQTFRPALAGSLQSCWQVD
;
A
#
# COMPACT_ATOMS: atom_id res chain seq x y z
N MET A 1 55.55 0.33 83.89
CA MET A 1 54.90 0.30 82.55
C MET A 1 56.00 0.12 81.50
N ARG A 2 56.14 -1.04 80.84
CA ARG A 2 55.48 -1.44 79.57
C ARG A 2 55.95 -0.54 78.40
N ARG A 3 56.58 -0.96 77.29
CA ARG A 3 56.67 -2.28 76.62
C ARG A 3 57.86 -2.35 75.65
N SER A 4 58.39 -3.57 75.47
CA SER A 4 59.12 -4.07 74.31
C SER A 4 58.32 -3.98 73.00
N CYS A 5 59.02 -3.87 71.86
CA CYS A 5 59.13 -4.92 70.83
C CYS A 5 59.74 -4.34 69.55
N ALA A 6 60.98 -4.75 69.24
CA ALA A 6 61.48 -4.80 67.87
C ALA A 6 60.66 -5.84 67.10
N ARG A 7 60.17 -5.49 65.91
CA ARG A 7 59.48 -6.44 65.02
C ARG A 7 60.03 -6.33 63.61
N GLU A 8 60.95 -7.24 63.30
CA GLU A 8 61.29 -7.68 61.95
C GLU A 8 60.00 -7.84 61.12
N ARG A 9 59.93 -7.20 59.94
CA ARG A 9 58.89 -7.46 58.94
C ARG A 9 59.47 -8.43 57.91
N PRO A 10 58.94 -9.66 57.76
CA PRO A 10 59.31 -10.50 56.63
C PRO A 10 58.70 -9.95 55.34
N ARG A 11 59.45 -10.18 54.26
CA ARG A 11 59.28 -9.77 52.86
C ARG A 11 57.93 -10.24 52.29
N ALA A 12 57.34 -9.41 51.44
CA ALA A 12 56.08 -9.65 50.73
C ALA A 12 56.11 -10.96 49.93
N GLU A 13 55.13 -11.83 50.18
CA GLU A 13 54.86 -12.99 49.35
C GLU A 13 53.71 -12.64 48.41
N THR A 14 54.07 -12.36 47.16
CA THR A 14 53.17 -12.18 46.03
C THR A 14 52.37 -13.47 45.84
N ARG A 15 51.13 -13.50 46.36
CA ARG A 15 50.16 -14.52 46.00
C ARG A 15 49.79 -14.31 44.54
N SER A 16 50.30 -15.18 43.66
CA SER A 16 49.97 -15.18 42.23
C SER A 16 48.47 -15.20 42.04
N ASP A 17 47.96 -14.12 41.46
CA ASP A 17 46.66 -14.02 40.82
C ASP A 17 46.77 -14.75 39.47
N MET A 18 46.37 -16.01 39.44
CA MET A 18 46.19 -16.76 38.18
C MET A 18 44.77 -16.54 37.70
N THR A 19 44.56 -15.40 37.05
CA THR A 19 43.33 -15.12 36.31
C THR A 19 43.27 -16.09 35.12
N HIS A 20 42.31 -17.02 35.13
CA HIS A 20 41.99 -17.90 34.00
C HIS A 20 40.82 -17.30 33.19
N PRO A 21 41.07 -16.39 32.24
CA PRO A 21 40.01 -15.69 31.50
C PRO A 21 39.13 -16.63 30.65
N VAL A 22 39.61 -17.84 30.38
CA VAL A 22 38.87 -18.88 29.65
C VAL A 22 37.77 -19.50 30.52
N GLU A 23 37.97 -19.58 31.83
CA GLU A 23 37.01 -20.19 32.75
C GLU A 23 35.84 -19.24 33.02
N ASP A 24 36.12 -17.94 33.16
CA ASP A 24 35.09 -16.91 33.35
C ASP A 24 34.11 -16.83 32.17
N ALA A 25 34.61 -16.92 30.93
CA ALA A 25 33.77 -16.94 29.73
C ALA A 25 32.87 -18.20 29.69
N SER A 26 33.40 -19.35 30.09
CA SER A 26 32.65 -20.61 30.15
C SER A 26 31.57 -20.60 31.25
N MET A 27 31.90 -20.06 32.42
CA MET A 27 30.97 -19.92 33.54
C MET A 27 29.84 -18.96 33.19
N ALA A 28 30.14 -17.84 32.52
CA ALA A 28 29.11 -16.92 32.04
C ALA A 28 28.09 -17.64 31.12
N THR A 29 28.56 -18.48 30.19
CA THR A 29 27.66 -19.23 29.28
C THR A 29 26.81 -20.30 29.99
N LEU A 30 27.36 -21.01 30.97
CA LEU A 30 26.62 -22.00 31.77
C LEU A 30 25.56 -21.35 32.66
N LEU A 31 25.88 -20.17 33.23
CA LEU A 31 24.93 -19.38 33.99
C LEU A 31 23.79 -18.85 33.10
N GLU A 32 24.11 -18.37 31.89
CA GLU A 32 23.11 -17.94 30.90
C GLU A 32 22.15 -19.08 30.50
N GLN A 33 22.67 -20.31 30.35
CA GLN A 33 21.85 -21.49 30.04
C GLN A 33 20.92 -21.91 31.19
N ARG A 34 21.37 -21.81 32.45
CA ARG A 34 20.57 -22.24 33.62
C ARG A 34 19.54 -21.21 34.06
N TYR A 35 19.86 -19.92 34.00
CA TYR A 35 18.98 -18.85 34.49
C TYR A 35 18.14 -18.19 33.38
N GLY A 36 18.39 -18.53 32.13
CA GLY A 36 17.68 -17.99 30.98
C GLY A 36 18.08 -16.55 30.69
N ARG A 37 18.35 -16.26 29.42
CA ARG A 37 18.66 -14.90 28.99
C ARG A 37 17.39 -14.04 29.07
N THR A 38 17.45 -12.90 29.76
CA THR A 38 16.38 -11.90 29.64
C THR A 38 16.28 -11.46 28.17
N PRO A 39 15.08 -11.43 27.55
CA PRO A 39 14.96 -11.03 26.16
C PRO A 39 15.52 -9.62 26.03
N ARG A 40 16.54 -9.48 25.18
CA ARG A 40 17.23 -8.21 24.96
C ARG A 40 16.21 -7.26 24.35
N ARG A 41 15.67 -6.37 25.18
CA ARG A 41 14.67 -5.38 24.77
C ARG A 41 15.33 -4.56 23.66
N LEU A 42 14.74 -4.56 22.47
CA LEU A 42 15.20 -3.72 21.37
C LEU A 42 15.33 -2.29 21.90
N SER A 43 16.50 -1.69 21.73
CA SER A 43 16.75 -0.31 22.12
C SER A 43 15.68 0.60 21.53
N ARG A 44 15.29 1.68 22.24
CA ARG A 44 14.39 2.71 21.69
C ARG A 44 14.83 3.17 20.30
N ARG A 45 16.15 3.19 20.05
CA ARG A 45 16.72 3.50 18.73
C ARG A 45 16.36 2.45 17.68
N ALA A 46 16.43 1.17 18.01
CA ALA A 46 16.08 0.09 17.08
C ALA A 46 14.58 0.10 16.73
N TRP A 47 13.71 0.44 17.70
CA TRP A 47 12.29 0.68 17.43
C TRP A 47 12.05 1.90 16.54
N ALA A 48 12.80 2.99 16.75
CA ALA A 48 12.72 4.17 15.89
C ALA A 48 13.14 3.83 14.44
N TRP A 49 14.25 3.11 14.26
CA TRP A 49 14.71 2.66 12.94
C TRP A 49 13.70 1.74 12.26
N LEU A 50 13.12 0.79 12.98
CA LEU A 50 12.09 -0.09 12.44
C LEU A 50 10.85 0.69 11.99
N GLY A 51 10.41 1.66 12.79
CA GLY A 51 9.31 2.56 12.42
C GLY A 51 9.63 3.37 11.17
N THR A 52 10.83 3.95 11.07
CA THR A 52 11.26 4.69 9.88
C THR A 52 11.27 3.80 8.64
N ILE A 53 11.83 2.60 8.73
CA ILE A 53 11.86 1.64 7.60
C ILE A 53 10.44 1.29 7.16
N LEU A 54 9.53 1.02 8.09
CA LEU A 54 8.14 0.71 7.78
C LEU A 54 7.46 1.86 7.03
N VAL A 55 7.64 3.10 7.50
CA VAL A 55 7.08 4.29 6.85
C VAL A 55 7.62 4.44 5.44
N VAL A 56 8.94 4.29 5.24
CA VAL A 56 9.55 4.38 3.91
C VAL A 56 8.98 3.32 2.96
N ILE A 57 8.85 2.07 3.40
CA ILE A 57 8.26 1.00 2.58
C ILE A 57 6.80 1.32 2.24
N ALA A 58 6.00 1.78 3.20
CA ALA A 58 4.62 2.16 2.97
C ALA A 58 4.51 3.32 1.96
N THR A 59 5.35 4.34 2.07
CA THR A 59 5.37 5.46 1.12
C THR A 59 5.74 4.99 -0.29
N VAL A 60 6.77 4.15 -0.43
CA VAL A 60 7.17 3.59 -1.73
C VAL A 60 6.04 2.76 -2.33
N ALA A 61 5.37 1.92 -1.53
CA ALA A 61 4.24 1.13 -1.99
C ALA A 61 3.07 2.02 -2.47
N VAL A 62 2.74 3.08 -1.74
CA VAL A 62 1.70 4.05 -2.14
C VAL A 62 2.06 4.75 -3.45
N VAL A 63 3.32 5.19 -3.61
CA VAL A 63 3.78 5.84 -4.85
C VAL A 63 3.71 4.88 -6.03
N VAL A 64 4.21 3.64 -5.87
CA VAL A 64 4.13 2.61 -6.92
C VAL A 64 2.68 2.32 -7.27
N PHE A 65 1.80 2.16 -6.28
CA PHE A 65 0.38 1.94 -6.50
C PHE A 65 -0.27 3.12 -7.24
N ALA A 66 0.03 4.36 -6.85
CA ALA A 66 -0.52 5.56 -7.48
C ALA A 66 -0.08 5.71 -8.95
N VAL A 67 1.20 5.46 -9.26
CA VAL A 67 1.73 5.54 -10.64
C VAL A 67 1.20 4.40 -11.52
N ARG A 68 0.89 3.25 -10.92
CA ARG A 68 0.30 2.11 -11.62
C ARG A 68 -1.22 2.24 -11.80
N GLN A 69 -1.86 3.27 -11.26
CA GLN A 69 -3.25 3.53 -11.59
C GLN A 69 -3.33 3.81 -13.10
N PRO A 70 -4.18 3.09 -13.84
CA PRO A 70 -4.31 3.31 -15.27
C PRO A 70 -4.78 4.75 -15.50
N SER A 71 -3.86 5.64 -15.85
CA SER A 71 -4.20 6.90 -16.49
C SER A 71 -4.71 6.52 -17.87
N SER A 72 -6.01 6.26 -17.99
CA SER A 72 -6.61 5.96 -19.29
C SER A 72 -6.36 7.18 -20.17
N ALA A 73 -5.52 7.02 -21.20
CA ALA A 73 -5.29 8.04 -22.23
C ALA A 73 -6.62 8.51 -22.88
N VAL A 74 -7.67 7.74 -22.67
CA VAL A 74 -9.06 8.10 -22.87
C VAL A 74 -9.67 8.51 -21.52
N SER A 75 -10.00 9.79 -21.36
CA SER A 75 -10.76 10.27 -20.21
C SER A 75 -12.18 10.52 -20.64
N ALA A 76 -13.13 9.81 -20.02
CA ALA A 76 -14.54 9.99 -20.33
C ALA A 76 -15.34 10.10 -19.04
N LYS A 77 -16.29 11.05 -19.02
CA LYS A 77 -17.12 11.33 -17.84
C LYS A 77 -18.59 11.37 -18.25
N THR A 78 -19.42 10.72 -17.46
CA THR A 78 -20.88 10.86 -17.57
C THR A 78 -21.26 12.30 -17.27
N ALA A 79 -21.93 12.96 -18.20
CA ALA A 79 -22.44 14.32 -18.04
C ALA A 79 -23.87 14.33 -17.50
N THR A 80 -24.72 13.43 -18.00
CA THR A 80 -26.13 13.33 -17.58
C THR A 80 -26.66 11.93 -17.86
N SER A 81 -27.48 11.40 -16.95
CA SER A 81 -28.25 10.17 -17.17
C SER A 81 -29.74 10.45 -17.04
N ALA A 82 -30.54 9.92 -17.94
CA ALA A 82 -32.00 9.96 -17.89
C ALA A 82 -32.56 8.55 -18.14
N VAL A 83 -33.86 8.38 -17.92
CA VAL A 83 -34.59 7.15 -18.22
C VAL A 83 -35.72 7.52 -19.18
N ASP A 84 -35.92 6.73 -20.23
CA ASP A 84 -36.99 6.96 -21.19
C ASP A 84 -38.34 6.37 -20.72
N ALA A 85 -39.38 6.52 -21.54
CA ALA A 85 -40.73 6.05 -21.20
C ALA A 85 -40.84 4.51 -21.18
N GLN A 86 -39.88 3.80 -21.77
CA GLN A 86 -39.81 2.34 -21.84
C GLN A 86 -39.01 1.76 -20.67
N GLY A 87 -38.34 2.61 -19.90
CA GLY A 87 -37.50 2.23 -18.77
C GLY A 87 -36.03 2.03 -19.13
N ASP A 88 -35.62 2.39 -20.34
CA ASP A 88 -34.24 2.26 -20.81
C ASP A 88 -33.39 3.46 -20.36
N ALA A 89 -32.10 3.23 -20.17
CA ALA A 89 -31.19 4.27 -19.67
C ALA A 89 -30.60 5.08 -20.83
N VAL A 90 -30.83 6.40 -20.81
CA VAL A 90 -30.21 7.36 -21.73
C VAL A 90 -28.98 7.95 -21.06
N VAL A 91 -27.79 7.67 -21.61
CA VAL A 91 -26.52 8.13 -21.05
C VAL A 91 -25.89 9.14 -21.98
N ARG A 92 -25.67 10.34 -21.46
CA ARG A 92 -24.89 11.39 -22.11
C ARG A 92 -23.52 11.48 -21.47
N PHE A 93 -22.47 11.27 -22.24
CA PHE A 93 -21.10 11.31 -21.76
C PHE A 93 -20.23 12.21 -22.64
N THR A 94 -19.23 12.82 -22.01
CA THR A 94 -18.21 13.61 -22.69
C THR A 94 -16.94 12.77 -22.76
N LEU A 95 -16.50 12.49 -23.97
CA LEU A 95 -15.29 11.76 -24.30
C LEU A 95 -14.17 12.75 -24.61
N ASN A 96 -13.04 12.62 -23.91
CA ASN A 96 -11.80 13.33 -24.20
C ASN A 96 -10.73 12.31 -24.63
N THR A 97 -10.25 12.44 -25.86
CA THR A 97 -9.28 11.53 -26.46
C THR A 97 -8.36 12.29 -27.43
N SER A 98 -7.17 11.77 -27.68
CA SER A 98 -6.27 12.38 -28.66
C SER A 98 -6.86 12.32 -30.08
N PRO A 99 -6.57 13.32 -30.94
CA PRO A 99 -7.03 13.33 -32.32
C PRO A 99 -6.62 12.05 -33.07
N GLY A 100 -7.51 11.53 -33.90
CA GLY A 100 -7.23 10.36 -34.75
C GLY A 100 -7.34 8.99 -34.09
N ILE A 101 -7.74 8.90 -32.80
CA ILE A 101 -7.89 7.62 -32.09
C ILE A 101 -9.36 7.18 -32.06
N ALA A 102 -9.62 5.93 -32.47
CA ALA A 102 -10.92 5.29 -32.29
C ALA A 102 -11.03 4.67 -30.89
N VAL A 103 -12.21 4.75 -30.30
CA VAL A 103 -12.44 4.35 -28.90
C VAL A 103 -13.72 3.53 -28.80
N ARG A 104 -13.71 2.50 -27.97
CA ARG A 104 -14.91 1.77 -27.54
C ARG A 104 -15.18 2.06 -26.08
N CYS A 105 -16.42 2.41 -25.78
CA CYS A 105 -16.88 2.72 -24.43
C CYS A 105 -17.92 1.70 -23.96
N ALA A 106 -17.85 1.33 -22.68
CA ALA A 106 -18.79 0.47 -22.00
C ALA A 106 -19.77 1.29 -21.15
N LEU A 107 -21.05 1.22 -21.50
CA LEU A 107 -22.15 1.80 -20.75
C LEU A 107 -22.85 0.73 -19.92
N ASP A 108 -23.21 1.09 -18.69
CA ASP A 108 -23.95 0.26 -17.74
C ASP A 108 -25.24 0.97 -17.32
N ALA A 109 -26.35 0.25 -17.29
CA ALA A 109 -27.63 0.71 -16.77
C ALA A 109 -27.93 0.02 -15.45
N ARG A 110 -28.27 0.81 -14.42
CA ARG A 110 -28.56 0.32 -13.07
C ARG A 110 -29.99 0.59 -12.65
N GLY A 111 -30.63 -0.44 -12.10
CA GLY A 111 -31.97 -0.38 -11.54
C GLY A 111 -31.96 -0.29 -10.00
N GLU A 112 -33.05 -0.74 -9.39
CA GLU A 112 -33.19 -0.78 -7.93
C GLU A 112 -32.06 -1.56 -7.26
N GLY A 113 -31.62 -1.07 -6.09
CA GLY A 113 -30.52 -1.69 -5.35
C GLY A 113 -29.16 -1.64 -6.06
N GLN A 114 -28.98 -0.77 -7.06
CA GLN A 114 -27.76 -0.68 -7.89
C GLN A 114 -27.48 -1.95 -8.71
N ALA A 115 -28.49 -2.79 -8.94
CA ALA A 115 -28.34 -3.97 -9.79
C ALA A 115 -28.14 -3.55 -11.25
N GLN A 116 -27.20 -4.19 -11.95
CA GLN A 116 -27.07 -4.04 -13.40
C GLN A 116 -28.30 -4.62 -14.11
N VAL A 117 -28.95 -3.79 -14.91
CA VAL A 117 -30.18 -4.13 -15.66
C VAL A 117 -30.01 -3.99 -17.18
N GLY A 118 -28.85 -3.57 -17.64
CA GLY A 118 -28.49 -3.50 -19.05
C GLY A 118 -27.06 -3.02 -19.24
N TRP A 119 -26.48 -3.32 -20.39
CA TRP A 119 -25.16 -2.83 -20.78
C TRP A 119 -25.08 -2.68 -22.30
N LYS A 120 -24.18 -1.81 -22.76
CA LYS A 120 -23.97 -1.56 -24.19
C LYS A 120 -22.53 -1.14 -24.45
N TYR A 121 -21.92 -1.68 -25.51
CA TYR A 121 -20.69 -1.13 -26.07
C TYR A 121 -21.03 -0.12 -27.16
N VAL A 122 -20.34 1.01 -27.14
CA VAL A 122 -20.48 2.08 -28.12
C VAL A 122 -19.14 2.29 -28.79
N ASP A 123 -19.14 2.19 -30.12
CA ASP A 123 -17.98 2.47 -30.96
C ASP A 123 -17.99 3.93 -31.38
N VAL A 124 -16.93 4.64 -30.99
CA VAL A 124 -16.72 6.04 -31.33
C VAL A 124 -15.59 6.13 -32.34
N PRO A 125 -15.87 6.53 -33.60
CA PRO A 125 -14.84 6.62 -34.62
C PRO A 125 -13.80 7.70 -34.28
N ALA A 126 -12.62 7.59 -34.90
CA ALA A 126 -11.61 8.62 -34.85
C ALA A 126 -12.17 9.97 -35.35
N SER A 127 -11.79 11.05 -34.68
CA SER A 127 -12.10 12.42 -35.12
C SER A 127 -10.94 13.33 -34.71
N ASP A 128 -10.88 14.49 -35.36
CA ASP A 128 -9.93 15.56 -35.07
C ASP A 128 -10.34 16.36 -33.82
N GLU A 129 -11.60 16.24 -33.38
CA GLU A 129 -12.09 16.92 -32.18
C GLU A 129 -11.64 16.18 -30.90
N PRO A 130 -10.89 16.85 -30.01
CA PRO A 130 -10.35 16.24 -28.79
C PRO A 130 -11.40 16.02 -27.71
N THR A 131 -12.51 16.75 -27.72
CA THR A 131 -13.61 16.61 -26.74
C THR A 131 -14.94 16.54 -27.46
N ARG A 132 -15.66 15.44 -27.27
CA ARG A 132 -16.92 15.15 -27.96
C ARG A 132 -17.98 14.74 -26.95
N THR A 133 -19.22 15.17 -27.15
CA THR A 133 -20.36 14.76 -26.33
C THR A 133 -21.23 13.80 -27.12
N ILE A 134 -21.46 12.62 -26.56
CA ILE A 134 -22.20 11.53 -27.20
C ILE A 134 -23.37 11.16 -26.30
N THR A 135 -24.52 10.89 -26.91
CA THR A 135 -25.74 10.45 -26.22
C THR A 135 -26.14 9.11 -26.77
N GLU A 136 -26.25 8.11 -25.90
CA GLU A 136 -26.54 6.75 -26.27
C GLU A 136 -27.58 6.14 -25.32
N THR A 137 -28.49 5.36 -25.89
CA THR A 137 -29.49 4.62 -25.11
C THR A 137 -29.03 3.18 -24.91
N VAL A 138 -29.13 2.71 -23.68
CA VAL A 138 -28.83 1.35 -23.24
C VAL A 138 -30.16 0.64 -23.01
N GLN A 139 -30.43 -0.40 -23.81
CA GLN A 139 -31.62 -1.24 -23.64
C GLN A 139 -31.48 -2.09 -22.38
N THR A 140 -32.58 -2.22 -21.65
CA THR A 140 -32.63 -2.85 -20.33
C THR A 140 -33.67 -3.96 -20.29
N PHE A 141 -33.42 -4.99 -19.49
CA PHE A 141 -34.38 -6.08 -19.27
C PHE A 141 -35.30 -5.83 -18.07
N ARG A 142 -35.02 -4.79 -17.28
CA ARG A 142 -35.81 -4.28 -16.16
C ARG A 142 -35.65 -2.76 -16.14
N PRO A 143 -36.62 -2.00 -15.61
CA PRO A 143 -36.53 -0.54 -15.55
C PRO A 143 -35.22 -0.07 -14.93
N ALA A 144 -34.48 0.77 -15.65
CA ALA A 144 -33.33 1.47 -15.12
C ALA A 144 -33.75 2.69 -14.30
N LEU A 145 -32.90 3.05 -13.34
CA LEU A 145 -32.97 4.29 -12.57
C LEU A 145 -31.87 5.26 -12.97
N ALA A 146 -30.72 4.74 -13.39
CA ALA A 146 -29.59 5.54 -13.84
C ALA A 146 -28.75 4.76 -14.85
N GLY A 147 -28.00 5.49 -15.67
CA GLY A 147 -26.95 4.92 -16.50
C GLY A 147 -25.59 5.54 -16.18
N SER A 148 -24.54 4.76 -16.33
CA SER A 148 -23.17 5.16 -16.02
C SER A 148 -22.21 4.69 -17.10
N LEU A 149 -21.19 5.51 -17.37
CA LEU A 149 -20.04 5.09 -18.14
C LEU A 149 -19.08 4.31 -17.22
N GLN A 150 -18.77 3.06 -17.56
CA GLN A 150 -17.86 2.22 -16.77
C GLN A 150 -16.41 2.43 -17.17
N SER A 151 -16.10 2.25 -18.46
CA SER A 151 -14.74 2.37 -18.99
C SER A 151 -14.76 2.67 -20.48
N CYS A 152 -13.69 3.28 -20.98
CA CYS A 152 -13.43 3.42 -22.41
C CYS A 152 -11.99 2.99 -22.70
N TRP A 153 -11.78 2.36 -23.85
CA TRP A 153 -10.46 1.94 -24.31
C TRP A 153 -10.31 2.23 -25.81
N GLN A 154 -9.07 2.40 -26.24
CA GLN A 154 -8.75 2.61 -27.64
C GLN A 154 -8.96 1.32 -28.41
N VAL A 155 -9.52 1.42 -29.60
CA VAL A 155 -9.66 0.30 -30.52
C VAL A 155 -8.76 0.63 -31.70
N ASP A 156 -7.61 -0.03 -31.73
CA ASP A 156 -6.63 0.06 -32.81
C ASP A 156 -7.16 -0.59 -34.09
#